data_AF-A0A249PET8-F1
#
_entry.id   AF-A0A249PET8-F1
#
_cell.length_a   1.000
_cell.length_b   1.000
_cell.length_c   1.000
_cell.angle_alpha   90.00
_cell.angle_beta   90.00
_cell.angle_gamma   90.00
#
_symmetry.space_group_name_H-M   'P 1'
#
loop_
_entity.id
_entity.type
_entity.pdbx_description
1 polymer ?
#
loop_
_entity_poly.entity_id
_entity_poly.type
_entity_poly.pdbx_seq_one_letter_code
_entity_poly.pdbx_strand_id
1 'polypeptide(L)'
;MTDGRLREATTAEISTALGKLFRALPPRKASPGELEESYLIACHKCTKHAIETVVVKAIRGELAQLSKSFAPSPAELSTAIREEMEFVQKQIALAQERMQLEDKRPVAAPAKLLHERVADAEREMASEGRALLFKVLSHADMLSRRREMPTGSVYRAILGAVYGPPGSASAAQPPPDDDDIPW
;
A
#
# COMPACT_ATOMS: atom_id res chain seq x y z
N MET A 1 -18.62 -8.10 1.34
CA MET A 1 -18.61 -9.10 0.25
C MET A 1 -17.81 -10.29 0.74
N THR A 2 -18.45 -11.45 0.95
CA THR A 2 -17.76 -12.68 1.37
C THR A 2 -17.05 -13.29 0.15
N ASP A 3 -15.75 -13.60 0.28
CA ASP A 3 -14.99 -14.25 -0.79
C ASP A 3 -15.64 -15.60 -1.13
N GLY A 4 -16.02 -15.80 -2.40
CA GLY A 4 -16.69 -17.02 -2.87
C GLY A 4 -15.87 -18.30 -2.64
N ARG A 5 -14.56 -18.19 -2.40
CA ARG A 5 -13.66 -19.30 -2.05
C ARG A 5 -13.92 -19.85 -0.64
N LEU A 6 -14.56 -19.07 0.23
CA LEU A 6 -14.90 -19.47 1.60
C LEU A 6 -16.32 -20.06 1.72
N ARG A 7 -17.03 -20.25 0.60
CA ARG A 7 -18.36 -20.85 0.62
C ARG A 7 -18.30 -22.33 0.96
N GLU A 8 -19.09 -22.73 1.96
CA GLU A 8 -19.28 -24.15 2.31
C GLU A 8 -19.84 -24.93 1.12
N ALA A 9 -19.29 -26.13 0.90
CA ALA A 9 -19.75 -27.01 -0.17
C ALA A 9 -21.10 -27.63 0.18
N THR A 10 -21.99 -27.74 -0.80
CA THR A 10 -23.21 -28.54 -0.63
C THR A 10 -22.90 -30.03 -0.78
N THR A 11 -23.71 -30.90 -0.19
CA THR A 11 -23.53 -32.37 -0.30
C THR A 11 -23.40 -32.83 -1.75
N ALA A 12 -24.20 -32.26 -2.67
CA ALA A 12 -24.13 -32.57 -4.09
C ALA A 12 -22.78 -32.19 -4.74
N GLU A 13 -22.19 -31.07 -4.33
CA GLU A 13 -20.87 -30.64 -4.80
C GLU A 13 -19.76 -31.56 -4.27
N ILE A 14 -19.88 -31.97 -3.00
CA ILE A 14 -18.94 -32.93 -2.38
C ILE A 14 -19.00 -34.27 -3.13
N SER A 15 -20.20 -34.85 -3.29
CA SER A 15 -20.36 -36.12 -4.04
C SER A 15 -19.86 -36.01 -5.48
N THR A 16 -20.05 -34.86 -6.14
CA THR A 16 -19.53 -34.65 -7.50
C THR A 16 -18.00 -34.65 -7.52
N ALA A 17 -17.35 -33.99 -6.55
CA ALA A 17 -15.89 -33.98 -6.45
C ALA A 17 -15.32 -35.36 -6.10
N LEU A 18 -15.95 -36.08 -5.17
CA LEU A 18 -15.58 -37.46 -4.83
C LEU A 18 -15.77 -38.41 -6.01
N GLY A 19 -16.83 -38.23 -6.81
CA GLY A 19 -17.03 -38.98 -8.04
C GLY A 19 -15.90 -38.80 -9.06
N LYS A 20 -15.34 -37.58 -9.16
CA LYS A 20 -14.13 -37.34 -9.99
C LYS A 20 -12.90 -38.05 -9.41
N LEU A 21 -12.72 -38.00 -8.09
CA LEU A 21 -11.62 -38.66 -7.40
C LEU A 21 -11.64 -40.17 -7.63
N PHE A 22 -12.77 -40.84 -7.40
CA PHE A 22 -12.89 -42.30 -7.53
C PHE A 22 -12.85 -42.80 -8.98
N ARG A 23 -13.21 -41.96 -9.95
CA ARG A 23 -13.01 -42.29 -11.38
C ARG A 23 -11.55 -42.28 -11.79
N ALA A 24 -10.76 -41.39 -11.19
CA ALA A 24 -9.35 -41.24 -11.52
C ALA A 24 -8.46 -42.20 -10.71
N LEU A 25 -8.81 -42.47 -9.45
CA LEU A 25 -8.02 -43.27 -8.54
C LEU A 25 -8.88 -44.35 -7.86
N PRO A 26 -8.52 -45.64 -7.97
CA PRO A 26 -9.28 -46.69 -7.32
C PRO A 26 -9.11 -46.63 -5.78
N PRO A 27 -10.17 -46.93 -5.01
CA PRO A 27 -10.07 -47.05 -3.55
C PRO A 27 -9.25 -48.29 -3.13
N ARG A 28 -8.62 -48.22 -1.96
CA ARG A 28 -7.69 -49.26 -1.47
C ARG A 28 -8.35 -50.52 -0.89
N LYS A 29 -9.50 -50.38 -0.23
CA LYS A 29 -10.03 -51.42 0.68
C LYS A 29 -11.50 -51.80 0.45
N ALA A 30 -12.29 -50.98 -0.23
CA ALA A 30 -13.73 -51.18 -0.39
C ALA A 30 -14.25 -50.53 -1.67
N SER A 31 -15.49 -50.85 -2.04
CA SER A 31 -16.13 -50.23 -3.20
C SER A 31 -16.45 -48.75 -2.95
N PRO A 32 -16.48 -47.89 -3.99
CA PRO A 32 -16.75 -46.46 -3.81
C PRO A 32 -18.05 -46.14 -3.06
N GLY A 33 -19.10 -46.95 -3.26
CA GLY A 33 -20.41 -46.75 -2.61
C GLY A 33 -20.40 -47.03 -1.10
N GLU A 34 -19.61 -48.00 -0.65
CA GLU A 34 -19.46 -48.30 0.80
C GLU A 34 -18.65 -47.24 1.53
N LEU A 35 -17.82 -46.50 0.80
CA LEU A 35 -16.97 -45.46 1.37
C LEU A 35 -17.61 -44.07 1.33
N GLU A 36 -18.63 -43.85 0.49
CA GLU A 36 -19.19 -42.52 0.22
C GLU A 36 -19.59 -41.77 1.50
N GLU A 37 -20.30 -42.42 2.43
CA GLU A 37 -20.69 -41.80 3.71
C GLU A 37 -19.49 -41.34 4.54
N SER A 38 -18.43 -42.16 4.59
CA SER A 38 -17.21 -41.82 5.35
C SER A 38 -16.49 -40.60 4.77
N TYR A 39 -16.48 -40.45 3.43
CA TYR A 39 -15.90 -39.29 2.77
C TYR A 39 -16.78 -38.05 2.90
N LEU A 40 -18.11 -38.20 2.87
CA LEU A 40 -19.04 -37.10 3.12
C LEU A 40 -18.86 -36.52 4.52
N ILE A 41 -18.70 -37.38 5.53
CA ILE A 41 -18.39 -36.95 6.91
C ILE A 41 -17.03 -36.24 6.96
N ALA A 42 -16.01 -36.80 6.30
CA ALA A 42 -14.67 -36.22 6.28
C ALA A 42 -14.60 -34.83 5.62
N CYS A 43 -15.47 -34.58 4.64
CA CYS A 43 -15.58 -33.30 3.92
C CYS A 43 -16.62 -32.35 4.51
N HIS A 44 -17.26 -32.71 5.63
CA HIS A 44 -18.28 -31.87 6.26
C HIS A 44 -17.69 -30.52 6.68
N LYS A 45 -18.44 -29.43 6.45
CA LYS A 45 -18.03 -28.02 6.69
C LYS A 45 -16.78 -27.58 5.93
N CYS A 46 -16.36 -28.31 4.91
CA CYS A 46 -15.26 -27.89 4.05
C CYS A 46 -15.76 -26.97 2.93
N THR A 47 -14.89 -26.07 2.45
CA THR A 47 -15.26 -25.15 1.36
C THR A 47 -15.20 -25.85 0.01
N LYS A 48 -16.07 -25.46 -0.93
CA LYS A 48 -16.09 -26.05 -2.29
C LYS A 48 -14.71 -25.96 -2.93
N HIS A 49 -14.10 -24.78 -2.85
CA HIS A 49 -12.82 -24.50 -3.47
C HIS A 49 -11.71 -25.40 -2.94
N ALA A 50 -11.64 -25.62 -1.62
CA ALA A 50 -10.62 -26.48 -1.03
C ALA A 50 -10.81 -27.94 -1.45
N ILE A 51 -12.05 -28.44 -1.44
CA ILE A 51 -12.36 -29.82 -1.87
C ILE A 51 -11.96 -30.03 -3.34
N GLU A 52 -12.40 -29.15 -4.24
CA GLU A 52 -12.09 -29.28 -5.67
C GLU A 52 -10.59 -29.19 -5.93
N THR A 53 -9.91 -28.26 -5.26
CA THR A 53 -8.46 -28.06 -5.41
C THR A 53 -7.69 -29.29 -4.93
N VAL A 54 -8.00 -29.82 -3.74
CA VAL A 54 -7.33 -31.01 -3.20
C VAL A 54 -7.61 -32.23 -4.05
N VAL A 55 -8.84 -32.43 -4.54
CA VAL A 55 -9.16 -33.53 -5.45
C VAL A 55 -8.34 -33.44 -6.74
N VAL A 56 -8.23 -32.25 -7.35
CA VAL A 56 -7.40 -32.06 -8.55
C VAL A 56 -5.92 -32.30 -8.26
N LYS A 57 -5.39 -31.77 -7.16
CA LYS A 57 -3.99 -31.99 -6.73
C LYS A 57 -3.70 -33.47 -6.45
N ALA A 58 -4.65 -34.19 -5.86
CA ALA A 58 -4.55 -35.63 -5.62
C ALA A 58 -4.51 -36.43 -6.93
N ILE A 59 -5.40 -36.12 -7.89
CA ILE A 59 -5.42 -36.77 -9.21
C ILE A 59 -4.12 -36.53 -9.98
N ARG A 60 -3.54 -35.33 -9.85
CA ARG A 60 -2.26 -34.98 -10.48
C ARG A 60 -1.04 -35.54 -9.75
N GLY A 61 -1.20 -36.12 -8.56
CA GLY A 61 -0.10 -36.61 -7.74
C GLY A 61 0.82 -35.51 -7.20
N GLU A 62 0.29 -34.30 -7.01
CA GLU A 62 1.02 -33.13 -6.48
C GLU A 62 1.16 -33.16 -4.95
N LEU A 63 0.34 -33.97 -4.27
CA LEU A 63 0.36 -34.12 -2.81
C LEU A 63 1.40 -35.16 -2.39
N ALA A 64 2.58 -34.69 -1.98
CA ALA A 64 3.75 -35.54 -1.67
C ALA A 64 3.49 -36.58 -0.57
N GLN A 65 2.62 -36.25 0.40
CA GLN A 65 2.25 -37.15 1.50
C GLN A 65 1.22 -38.23 1.12
N LEU A 66 0.65 -38.17 -0.09
CA LEU A 66 -0.40 -39.10 -0.53
C LEU A 66 0.10 -40.05 -1.62
N SER A 67 -0.58 -41.19 -1.72
CA SER A 67 -0.33 -42.14 -2.81
C SER A 67 -0.77 -41.57 -4.15
N LYS A 68 0.07 -41.72 -5.17
CA LYS A 68 -0.25 -41.37 -6.55
C LYS A 68 -1.10 -42.41 -7.28
N SER A 69 -1.21 -43.62 -6.73
CA SER A 69 -1.83 -44.77 -7.39
C SER A 69 -3.20 -45.13 -6.82
N PHE A 70 -3.56 -44.60 -5.65
CA PHE A 70 -4.78 -44.97 -4.94
C PHE A 70 -5.47 -43.74 -4.38
N ALA A 71 -6.79 -43.80 -4.26
CA ALA A 71 -7.54 -42.74 -3.61
C ALA A 71 -7.06 -42.58 -2.15
N PRO A 72 -6.86 -41.34 -1.67
CA PRO A 72 -6.50 -41.08 -0.29
C PRO A 72 -7.63 -41.51 0.64
N SER A 73 -7.33 -42.02 1.82
CA SER A 73 -8.34 -42.34 2.83
C SER A 73 -9.14 -41.11 3.26
N PRO A 74 -10.34 -41.28 3.84
CA PRO A 74 -11.15 -40.15 4.31
C PRO A 74 -10.40 -39.21 5.26
N ALA A 75 -9.58 -39.78 6.16
CA ALA A 75 -8.77 -39.00 7.09
C ALA A 75 -7.67 -38.19 6.38
N GLU A 76 -6.93 -38.82 5.46
CA GLU A 76 -5.91 -38.15 4.64
C GLU A 76 -6.51 -37.02 3.80
N LEU A 77 -7.68 -37.27 3.19
CA LEU A 77 -8.38 -36.26 2.41
C LEU A 77 -8.83 -35.08 3.30
N SER A 78 -9.40 -35.35 4.48
CA SER A 78 -9.84 -34.30 5.40
C SER A 78 -8.68 -33.41 5.84
N THR A 79 -7.53 -34.00 6.17
CA THR A 79 -6.32 -33.25 6.56
C THR A 79 -5.85 -32.35 5.41
N ALA A 80 -5.73 -32.89 4.20
CA ALA A 80 -5.29 -32.12 3.04
C ALA A 80 -6.26 -30.96 2.71
N ILE A 81 -7.58 -31.17 2.86
CA ILE A 81 -8.58 -30.11 2.67
C ILE A 81 -8.43 -29.01 3.72
N ARG A 82 -8.19 -29.36 4.98
CA ARG A 82 -7.99 -28.36 6.04
C ARG A 82 -6.74 -27.54 5.82
N GLU A 83 -5.63 -28.15 5.41
CA GLU A 83 -4.40 -27.45 5.04
C GLU A 83 -4.64 -26.43 3.91
N GLU A 84 -5.41 -26.82 2.88
CA GLU A 84 -5.76 -25.91 1.79
C GLU A 84 -6.67 -24.77 2.28
N MET A 85 -7.64 -25.04 3.14
CA MET A 85 -8.50 -24.02 3.73
C MET A 85 -7.70 -23.00 4.55
N GLU A 86 -6.77 -23.47 5.40
CA GLU A 86 -5.88 -22.60 6.17
C GLU A 86 -4.99 -21.75 5.26
N PHE A 87 -4.48 -22.33 4.17
CA PHE A 87 -3.68 -21.61 3.19
C PHE A 87 -4.48 -20.48 2.52
N VAL A 88 -5.71 -20.76 2.07
CA VAL A 88 -6.59 -19.76 1.46
C VAL A 88 -6.95 -18.66 2.45
N GLN A 89 -7.25 -19.01 3.71
CA GLN A 89 -7.51 -18.02 4.75
C GLN A 89 -6.32 -17.08 4.98
N LYS A 90 -5.09 -17.62 5.05
CA LYS A 90 -3.86 -16.82 5.16
C LYS A 90 -3.69 -15.88 3.96
N GLN A 91 -3.98 -16.35 2.75
CA GLN A 91 -3.90 -15.48 1.56
C GLN A 91 -4.92 -14.34 1.60
N ILE A 92 -6.14 -14.61 2.04
CA ILE A 92 -7.18 -13.57 2.18
C ILE A 92 -6.75 -12.55 3.24
N ALA A 93 -6.24 -13.01 4.39
CA ALA A 93 -5.74 -12.12 5.44
C ALA A 93 -4.59 -11.22 4.94
N LEU A 94 -3.61 -11.79 4.22
CA LEU A 94 -2.51 -11.03 3.62
C LEU A 94 -2.99 -10.04 2.56
N ALA A 95 -4.00 -10.39 1.77
CA ALA A 95 -4.58 -9.49 0.78
C ALA A 95 -5.31 -8.31 1.46
N GLN A 96 -6.05 -8.58 2.53
CA GLN A 96 -6.69 -7.54 3.34
C GLN A 96 -5.67 -6.62 4.00
N GLU A 97 -4.59 -7.17 4.56
CA GLU A 97 -3.49 -6.39 5.14
C GLU A 97 -2.83 -5.48 4.10
N ARG A 98 -2.58 -6.00 2.89
CA ARG A 98 -2.01 -5.21 1.79
C ARG A 98 -2.92 -4.05 1.34
N MET A 99 -4.24 -4.21 1.41
CA MET A 99 -5.17 -3.13 1.09
C MET A 99 -5.18 -2.01 2.13
N GLN A 100 -4.74 -2.30 3.37
CA GLN A 100 -4.66 -1.31 4.44
C GLN A 100 -3.32 -0.56 4.49
N LEU A 101 -2.31 -1.04 3.75
CA LEU A 101 -1.05 -0.31 3.62
C LEU A 101 -1.28 0.97 2.82
N GLU A 102 -1.14 2.11 3.48
CA GLU A 102 -1.13 3.42 2.83
C GLU A 102 -0.04 3.45 1.75
N ASP A 103 -0.43 3.87 0.55
CA ASP A 103 0.52 4.06 -0.55
C ASP A 103 1.41 5.28 -0.26
N LYS A 104 2.51 5.04 0.44
CA LYS A 104 3.53 6.06 0.77
C LYS A 104 4.51 6.31 -0.37
N ARG A 105 4.21 5.89 -1.60
CA ARG A 105 5.07 6.22 -2.74
C ARG A 105 5.10 7.74 -2.89
N PRO A 106 6.28 8.38 -2.98
CA PRO A 106 6.37 9.81 -3.18
C PRO A 106 5.78 10.14 -4.56
N VAL A 107 4.58 10.72 -4.58
CA VAL A 107 3.97 11.24 -5.80
C VAL A 107 4.83 12.43 -6.24
N ALA A 108 5.36 12.37 -7.46
CA ALA A 108 6.08 13.50 -8.03
C ALA A 108 5.14 14.71 -8.05
N ALA A 109 5.46 15.75 -7.28
CA ALA A 109 4.70 16.99 -7.30
C ALA A 109 4.70 17.54 -8.74
N PRO A 110 3.55 18.02 -9.24
CA PRO A 110 3.48 18.58 -10.58
C PRO A 110 4.49 19.73 -10.72
N ALA A 111 5.22 19.75 -11.83
CA ALA A 111 6.21 20.79 -12.11
C ALA A 111 5.50 22.15 -12.25
N LYS A 112 5.58 22.99 -11.21
CA LYS A 112 5.06 24.36 -11.25
C LYS A 112 5.85 25.19 -12.25
N LEU A 113 5.12 25.98 -13.04
CA LEU A 113 5.74 26.95 -13.95
C LEU A 113 6.46 28.04 -13.15
N LEU A 114 7.51 28.65 -13.72
CA LEU A 114 8.34 29.61 -12.99
C LEU A 114 7.53 30.77 -12.40
N HIS A 115 6.53 31.29 -13.13
CA HIS A 115 5.68 32.38 -12.67
C HIS A 115 4.79 31.98 -11.49
N GLU A 116 4.30 30.74 -11.43
CA GLU A 116 3.54 30.22 -10.29
C GLU A 116 4.43 30.13 -9.05
N ARG A 117 5.67 29.70 -9.23
CA ARG A 117 6.65 29.63 -8.14
C ARG A 117 7.04 31.02 -7.63
N VAL A 118 7.12 32.02 -8.51
CA VAL A 118 7.32 33.43 -8.14
C VAL A 118 6.12 33.94 -7.33
N ALA A 119 4.90 33.74 -7.82
CA ALA A 119 3.69 34.16 -7.13
C ALA A 119 3.49 33.47 -5.76
N ASP A 120 3.89 32.21 -5.63
CA ASP A 120 3.90 31.48 -4.35
C ASP A 120 4.90 32.08 -3.37
N ALA A 121 6.12 32.36 -3.82
CA ALA A 121 7.14 32.96 -2.97
C ALA A 121 6.78 34.39 -2.54
N GLU A 122 6.15 35.19 -3.41
CA GLU A 122 5.63 36.51 -3.05
C GLU A 122 4.53 36.42 -1.99
N ARG A 123 3.58 35.47 -2.16
CA ARG A 123 2.53 35.21 -1.17
C ARG A 123 3.09 34.73 0.16
N GLU A 124 4.10 33.87 0.15
CA GLU A 124 4.78 33.40 1.36
C GLU A 124 5.40 34.59 2.13
N MET A 125 6.16 35.45 1.44
CA MET A 125 6.78 36.64 2.07
C MET A 125 5.77 37.66 2.58
N ALA A 126 4.67 37.85 1.85
CA ALA A 126 3.56 38.68 2.30
C ALA A 126 2.84 38.06 3.51
N SER A 127 2.63 36.75 3.52
CA SER A 127 1.97 36.03 4.62
C SER A 127 2.80 36.03 5.91
N GLU A 128 4.12 35.99 5.80
CA GLU A 128 5.05 36.15 6.91
C GLU A 128 5.20 37.63 7.35
N GLY A 129 4.54 38.56 6.66
CA GLY A 129 4.58 39.99 6.96
C GLY A 129 5.98 40.58 6.84
N ARG A 130 6.80 40.12 5.88
CA ARG A 130 8.19 40.59 5.73
C ARG A 130 8.29 41.80 4.82
N ALA A 131 9.03 42.82 5.26
CA ALA A 131 9.38 43.95 4.43
C ALA A 131 10.40 43.54 3.36
N LEU A 132 10.20 43.98 2.13
CA LEU A 132 11.20 43.88 1.08
C LEU A 132 12.31 44.90 1.38
N LEU A 133 13.55 44.44 1.58
CA LEU A 133 14.68 45.32 1.83
C LEU A 133 15.27 45.82 0.51
N PHE A 134 15.66 44.89 -0.38
CA PHE A 134 16.17 45.21 -1.70
C PHE A 134 16.14 44.01 -2.64
N LYS A 135 16.20 44.29 -3.95
CA LYS A 135 16.38 43.29 -5.01
C LYS A 135 17.86 43.21 -5.39
N VAL A 136 18.31 42.02 -5.76
CA VAL A 136 19.68 41.70 -6.18
C VAL A 136 19.66 41.03 -7.54
N LEU A 137 20.64 41.37 -8.36
CA LEU A 137 20.80 40.79 -9.70
C LEU A 137 21.57 39.47 -9.65
N SER A 138 22.36 39.25 -8.59
CA SER A 138 23.10 38.02 -8.37
C SER A 138 23.19 37.66 -6.88
N HIS A 139 23.49 36.40 -6.59
CA HIS A 139 23.78 35.95 -5.22
C HIS A 139 25.04 36.61 -4.65
N ALA A 140 26.02 36.94 -5.50
CA ALA A 140 27.24 37.64 -5.09
C ALA A 140 26.93 39.06 -4.58
N ASP A 141 26.03 39.79 -5.24
CA ASP A 141 25.59 41.12 -4.81
C ASP A 141 24.86 41.09 -3.46
N MET A 142 24.17 39.98 -3.15
CA MET A 142 23.55 39.78 -1.84
C MET A 142 24.61 39.59 -0.75
N LEU A 143 25.62 38.76 -1.02
CA LEU A 143 26.67 38.46 -0.05
C LEU A 143 27.53 39.67 0.31
N SER A 144 27.77 40.58 -0.64
CA SER A 144 28.52 41.82 -0.36
C SER A 144 27.82 42.73 0.65
N ARG A 145 26.47 42.70 0.67
CA ARG A 145 25.62 43.51 1.56
C ARG A 145 25.19 42.77 2.84
N ARG A 146 25.70 41.56 3.07
CA ARG A 146 25.29 40.70 4.20
C ARG A 146 25.50 41.38 5.57
N ARG A 147 26.48 42.26 5.69
CA ARG A 147 26.80 42.98 6.94
C ARG A 147 25.76 44.05 7.30
N GLU A 148 24.98 44.52 6.32
CA GLU A 148 23.96 45.56 6.47
C GLU A 148 22.56 44.96 6.74
N MET A 149 22.43 43.63 6.73
CA MET A 149 21.14 42.97 6.87
C MET A 149 20.71 42.81 8.33
N PRO A 150 19.47 43.19 8.69
CA PRO A 150 18.91 42.88 10.00
C PRO A 150 18.95 41.39 10.31
N THR A 151 19.18 41.04 11.58
CA THR A 151 19.14 39.65 12.05
C THR A 151 17.77 39.03 11.75
N GLY A 152 17.75 37.88 11.09
CA GLY A 152 16.52 37.21 10.66
C GLY A 152 16.07 37.54 9.24
N SER A 153 16.84 38.33 8.49
CA SER A 153 16.64 38.54 7.05
C SER A 153 16.85 37.26 6.25
N VAL A 154 16.09 37.09 5.18
CA VAL A 154 16.12 35.90 4.32
C VAL A 154 16.23 36.31 2.85
N TYR A 155 17.13 35.67 2.13
CA TYR A 155 17.23 35.77 0.68
C TYR A 155 16.32 34.74 0.01
N ARG A 156 15.40 35.20 -0.84
CA ARG A 156 14.55 34.33 -1.69
C ARG A 156 15.09 34.35 -3.11
N ALA A 157 15.84 33.30 -3.45
CA ALA A 157 16.54 33.18 -4.74
C ALA A 157 15.62 33.31 -5.96
N ILE A 158 14.41 32.73 -5.90
CA ILE A 158 13.46 32.78 -7.01
C ILE A 158 12.93 34.19 -7.29
N LEU A 159 12.94 35.06 -6.27
CA LEU A 159 12.53 36.46 -6.37
C LEU A 159 13.72 37.39 -6.61
N GLY A 160 14.95 36.88 -6.49
CA GLY A 160 16.15 37.71 -6.50
C GLY A 160 16.08 38.82 -5.45
N ALA A 161 15.55 38.54 -4.26
CA ALA A 161 15.22 39.58 -3.29
C ALA A 161 15.55 39.18 -1.85
N VAL A 162 15.91 40.16 -1.03
CA VAL A 162 16.18 40.01 0.39
C VAL A 162 15.02 40.64 1.17
N TYR A 163 14.46 39.86 2.08
CA TYR A 163 13.37 40.24 2.95
C TYR A 163 13.85 40.35 4.39
N GLY A 164 13.28 41.30 5.15
CA GLY A 164 13.55 41.47 6.57
C GLY A 164 12.98 40.33 7.43
N PRO A 165 13.13 40.43 8.76
CA PRO A 165 12.58 39.45 9.69
C PRO A 165 11.04 39.34 9.61
N PRO A 166 10.41 38.24 10.05
CA PRO A 166 8.95 38.11 10.08
C PRO A 166 8.29 39.30 10.79
N GLY A 167 7.18 39.80 10.25
CA GLY A 167 6.45 40.95 10.80
C GLY A 167 7.10 42.33 10.55
N SER A 168 8.27 42.40 9.89
CA SER A 168 8.95 43.67 9.58
C SER A 168 8.17 44.60 8.64
N ALA A 169 7.19 44.11 7.89
CA ALA A 169 6.32 44.93 7.04
C ALA A 169 5.39 45.87 7.84
N SER A 170 5.15 45.56 9.12
CA SER A 170 4.32 46.37 10.01
C SER A 170 5.11 47.13 11.07
N ALA A 171 6.43 46.93 11.15
CA ALA A 171 7.29 47.74 11.99
C ALA A 171 7.46 49.12 11.35
N ALA A 172 7.04 50.19 12.05
CA ALA A 172 7.31 51.55 11.63
C ALA A 172 8.82 51.70 11.33
N GLN A 173 9.17 52.16 10.14
CA GLN A 173 10.55 52.55 9.85
C GLN A 173 10.99 53.57 10.91
N PRO A 174 12.10 53.36 11.63
CA PRO A 174 12.70 54.46 12.37
C PRO A 174 12.99 55.60 11.38
N PRO A 175 12.80 56.87 11.78
CA PRO A 175 13.05 57.99 10.90
C PRO A 175 14.49 57.95 10.36
N PRO A 176 14.74 58.45 9.14
CA PRO A 176 16.10 58.56 8.64
C PRO A 176 16.89 59.47 9.58
N ASP A 177 18.05 59.00 10.04
CA ASP A 177 19.00 59.83 10.78
C ASP A 177 19.49 60.94 9.84
N ASP A 178 19.07 62.16 10.18
CA ASP A 178 19.48 63.43 9.58
C ASP A 178 20.89 63.78 10.10
N ASP A 179 21.92 63.03 9.72
CA ASP A 179 23.31 63.37 10.02
C ASP A 179 24.24 62.80 8.94
N ASP A 180 24.38 63.55 7.85
CA ASP A 180 25.65 63.81 7.15
C ASP A 180 25.39 64.74 5.96
N ILE A 181 25.19 66.03 6.25
CA ILE A 181 25.36 67.12 5.28
C ILE A 181 26.84 67.50 5.32
N PRO A 182 27.65 67.23 4.27
CA PRO A 182 28.99 67.78 4.20
C PRO A 182 28.89 69.24 3.73
N TRP A 183 29.44 70.14 4.54
CA TRP A 183 29.84 71.50 4.17
C TRP A 183 30.99 71.48 3.16
#